data_AF-A0A166DUP5-F1
#
_entry.id   AF-A0A166DUP5-F1
#
_cell.length_a   1.000
_cell.length_b   1.000
_cell.length_c   1.000
_cell.angle_alpha   90.00
_cell.angle_beta   90.00
_cell.angle_gamma   90.00
#
_symmetry.space_group_name_H-M   'P 1'
#
loop_
_entity.id
_entity.type
_entity.pdbx_description
1 polymer ?
#
loop_
_entity_poly.entity_id
_entity_poly.type
_entity_poly.pdbx_seq_one_letter_code
_entity_poly.pdbx_strand_id
1 'polypeptide(L)'
;MTADLKEDARSVWQPLVDMRFSPADPARLEIMDSDLFVLRETLTRALRLRNNSAWACVLPSEILVNIFLFLRDIWPPIRATHGPEDPKTFRSGWMTVSHVCSKWRSAAVGAPVLWAEYSNLVDTPAQYLPTLFARSRSYPLNLGATDLEASDLQVLLGWLSQSICPRVQHLRLEGHEASLFSQLLPHVAPHLSNLRTLSLEITSPTDAISLPQPLFELSHIIHLTLAGLRLPWDSAIFSTNLTELELRFDSGDHQSPPRDSDFRDMCSNMRSLRTLSLADLIPMSQAKQLPLPETLRNFNFFNYSAINAGVALDFLQRLQIPKACTRTALFCHKDEEFVMQVSSEEIGRFLASFTIFGAIERCGPTELLLLPYEVLALRDAQPSRPVPQQWRTLEPDISCHTFPQELGPHAYLHFVNADDLSGAIPFLQLDNLQTITVYPDVYTTRLFNQIAPRTLRVQHAEMWLSECLPLFHALLDHTDVDFVLFPRLEVLVLYHTELADAADEAMLVAELTALTVVIECRKTRDAPLREVVVSRVLESWGIWDALRGVVQVTLL
;
A
#
# COMPACT_ATOMS: atom_id res chain seq x y z
N MET A 1 35.35 -35.61 -21.66
CA MET A 1 35.84 -34.47 -20.87
C MET A 1 35.66 -34.65 -19.35
N THR A 2 34.44 -34.76 -18.80
CA THR A 2 34.27 -34.91 -17.34
C THR A 2 34.60 -36.31 -16.79
N ALA A 3 34.48 -37.35 -17.62
CA ALA A 3 34.88 -38.73 -17.27
C ALA A 3 36.42 -38.87 -17.23
N ASP A 4 37.11 -38.27 -18.19
CA ASP A 4 38.59 -38.33 -18.31
C ASP A 4 39.28 -37.69 -17.09
N LEU A 5 38.79 -36.53 -16.63
CA LEU A 5 39.33 -35.85 -15.45
C LEU A 5 39.15 -36.64 -14.14
N LYS A 6 38.10 -37.46 -14.03
CA LYS A 6 37.89 -38.32 -12.86
C LYS A 6 38.87 -39.49 -12.87
N GLU A 7 39.15 -40.04 -14.04
CA GLU A 7 40.08 -41.16 -14.20
C GLU A 7 41.53 -40.72 -13.95
N ASP A 8 41.92 -39.55 -14.47
CA ASP A 8 43.21 -38.93 -14.18
C ASP A 8 43.39 -38.72 -12.67
N ALA A 9 42.39 -38.17 -11.98
CA ALA A 9 42.44 -37.99 -10.53
C ALA A 9 42.54 -39.33 -9.77
N ARG A 10 41.80 -40.37 -10.19
CA ARG A 10 41.89 -41.71 -9.59
C ARG A 10 43.30 -42.29 -9.73
N SER A 11 43.93 -42.14 -10.90
CA SER A 11 45.28 -42.66 -11.16
C SER A 11 46.34 -42.12 -10.19
N VAL A 12 46.13 -40.90 -9.67
CA VAL A 12 47.03 -40.25 -8.71
C VAL A 12 46.70 -40.62 -7.26
N TRP A 13 45.42 -40.56 -6.88
CA TRP A 13 45.03 -40.69 -5.46
C TRP A 13 44.85 -42.14 -5.00
N GLN A 14 44.40 -43.04 -5.88
CA GLN A 14 44.09 -44.42 -5.51
C GLN A 14 45.33 -45.21 -5.06
N PRO A 15 46.49 -45.16 -5.76
CA PRO A 15 47.69 -45.86 -5.29
C PRO A 15 48.18 -45.40 -3.92
N LEU A 16 48.02 -44.11 -3.60
CA LEU A 16 48.41 -43.54 -2.30
C LEU A 16 47.51 -44.05 -1.17
N VAL A 17 46.20 -44.16 -1.44
CA VAL A 17 45.24 -44.75 -0.49
C VAL A 17 45.53 -46.23 -0.31
N ASP A 18 45.67 -46.99 -1.40
CA ASP A 18 45.95 -48.43 -1.34
C ASP A 18 47.25 -48.72 -0.56
N MET A 19 48.30 -47.90 -0.71
CA MET A 19 49.54 -48.03 0.06
C MET A 19 49.36 -47.84 1.57
N ARG A 20 48.51 -46.89 1.99
CA ARG A 20 48.31 -46.55 3.42
C ARG A 20 47.31 -47.47 4.11
N PHE A 21 46.34 -48.00 3.35
CA PHE A 21 45.23 -48.81 3.85
C PHE A 21 45.35 -50.31 3.49
N SER A 22 46.47 -50.76 2.91
CA SER A 22 46.69 -52.18 2.59
C SER A 22 46.71 -53.05 3.85
N PRO A 23 45.94 -54.15 3.90
CA PRO A 23 45.80 -54.98 5.08
C PRO A 23 47.06 -55.83 5.33
N ALA A 24 47.60 -55.76 6.55
CA ALA A 24 48.67 -56.65 6.99
C ALA A 24 48.65 -57.02 8.49
N ASP A 25 48.07 -56.18 9.36
CA ASP A 25 48.11 -56.40 10.83
C ASP A 25 46.95 -55.66 11.55
N PRO A 26 46.17 -56.31 12.44
CA PRO A 26 45.19 -55.66 13.31
C PRO A 26 45.75 -54.52 14.19
N ALA A 27 47.05 -54.53 14.51
CA ALA A 27 47.70 -53.46 15.27
C ALA A 27 47.80 -52.13 14.50
N ARG A 28 47.48 -52.11 13.20
CA ARG A 28 47.51 -50.89 12.36
C ARG A 28 46.17 -50.17 12.25
N LEU A 29 45.10 -50.67 12.88
CA LEU A 29 43.78 -50.02 12.85
C LEU A 29 43.82 -48.59 13.39
N GLU A 30 44.52 -48.34 14.50
CA GLU A 30 44.66 -46.99 15.06
C GLU A 30 45.39 -46.01 14.11
N ILE A 31 46.36 -46.53 13.34
CA ILE A 31 47.09 -45.76 12.33
C ILE A 31 46.18 -45.46 11.14
N MET A 32 45.37 -46.43 10.71
CA MET A 32 44.39 -46.24 9.64
C MET A 32 43.30 -45.24 10.05
N ASP A 33 42.82 -45.27 11.29
CA ASP A 33 41.88 -44.31 11.83
C ASP A 33 42.49 -42.89 11.88
N SER A 34 43.77 -42.78 12.25
CA SER A 34 44.51 -41.52 12.20
C SER A 34 44.68 -41.00 10.76
N ASP A 35 45.02 -41.87 9.81
CA ASP A 35 45.12 -41.50 8.39
C ASP A 35 43.74 -41.09 7.81
N LEU A 36 42.64 -41.76 8.20
CA LEU A 36 41.28 -41.34 7.83
C LEU A 36 40.93 -39.96 8.38
N PHE A 37 41.34 -39.67 9.62
CA PHE A 37 41.16 -38.35 10.21
C PHE A 37 41.89 -37.27 9.40
N VAL A 38 43.17 -37.50 9.05
CA VAL A 38 43.97 -36.57 8.24
C VAL A 38 43.42 -36.42 6.82
N LEU A 39 42.93 -37.50 6.20
CA LEU A 39 42.29 -37.44 4.88
C LEU A 39 41.02 -36.57 4.90
N ARG A 40 40.20 -36.64 5.96
CA ARG A 40 39.02 -35.77 6.14
C ARG A 40 39.42 -34.30 6.27
N GLU A 41 40.49 -34.00 7.01
CA GLU A 41 41.03 -32.65 7.12
C GLU A 41 41.55 -32.14 5.76
N THR A 42 42.30 -32.96 5.05
CA THR A 42 42.87 -32.64 3.74
C THR A 42 41.77 -32.41 2.70
N LEU A 43 40.72 -33.24 2.70
CA LEU A 43 39.53 -33.03 1.87
C LEU A 43 38.86 -31.69 2.18
N THR A 44 38.70 -31.34 3.46
CA THR A 44 38.16 -30.05 3.88
C THR A 44 39.00 -28.88 3.34
N ARG A 45 40.33 -28.99 3.39
CA ARG A 45 41.24 -27.99 2.81
C ARG A 45 41.08 -27.89 1.28
N ALA A 46 41.02 -29.02 0.57
CA ALA A 46 40.83 -29.04 -0.87
C ALA A 46 39.49 -28.40 -1.28
N LEU A 47 38.41 -28.68 -0.56
CA LEU A 47 37.10 -28.06 -0.75
C LEU A 47 37.15 -26.54 -0.53
N ARG A 48 37.88 -26.05 0.48
CA ARG A 48 38.09 -24.61 0.68
C ARG A 48 38.83 -23.96 -0.48
N LEU A 49 39.91 -24.59 -0.96
CA LEU A 49 40.68 -24.07 -2.11
C LEU A 49 39.84 -24.03 -3.39
N ARG A 50 39.05 -25.08 -3.65
CA ARG A 50 38.09 -25.10 -4.76
C ARG A 50 37.07 -23.97 -4.63
N ASN A 51 36.45 -23.84 -3.45
CA ASN A 51 35.46 -22.79 -3.22
C ASN A 51 36.07 -21.40 -3.40
N ASN A 52 37.28 -21.13 -2.91
CA ASN A 52 37.96 -19.86 -3.14
C ASN A 52 38.17 -19.52 -4.64
N SER A 53 38.14 -20.53 -5.51
CA SER A 53 38.25 -20.37 -6.97
C SER A 53 36.89 -20.29 -7.68
N ALA A 54 35.79 -20.57 -6.98
CA ALA A 54 34.44 -20.46 -7.53
C ALA A 54 33.98 -18.99 -7.51
N TRP A 55 33.37 -18.52 -8.59
CA TRP A 55 33.05 -17.10 -8.80
C TRP A 55 32.27 -16.48 -7.62
N ALA A 56 31.25 -17.18 -7.12
CA ALA A 56 30.43 -16.72 -5.99
C ALA A 56 31.21 -16.60 -4.67
N CYS A 57 32.38 -17.23 -4.55
CA CYS A 57 33.26 -17.16 -3.40
C CYS A 57 34.49 -16.25 -3.66
N VAL A 58 34.63 -15.66 -4.84
CA VAL A 58 35.65 -14.61 -5.11
C VAL A 58 35.15 -13.24 -4.67
N LEU A 59 33.82 -13.04 -4.61
CA LEU A 59 33.20 -11.79 -4.19
C LEU A 59 33.72 -11.28 -2.82
N PRO A 60 33.86 -9.96 -2.64
CA PRO A 60 34.11 -9.35 -1.34
C PRO A 60 32.99 -9.69 -0.34
N SER A 61 33.32 -9.70 0.96
CA SER A 61 32.38 -10.05 2.02
C SER A 61 31.20 -9.08 2.07
N GLU A 62 31.43 -7.80 1.78
CA GLU A 62 30.43 -6.74 1.75
C GLU A 62 29.39 -7.01 0.66
N ILE A 63 29.84 -7.43 -0.52
CA ILE A 63 28.95 -7.78 -1.64
C ILE A 63 28.13 -9.02 -1.30
N LEU A 64 28.76 -10.03 -0.67
CA LEU A 64 28.05 -11.21 -0.19
C LEU A 64 26.98 -10.85 0.85
N VAL A 65 27.30 -9.98 1.82
CA VAL A 65 26.35 -9.53 2.83
C VAL A 65 25.18 -8.78 2.19
N ASN A 66 25.42 -7.90 1.21
CA ASN A 66 24.35 -7.24 0.48
C ASN A 66 23.46 -8.23 -0.28
N ILE A 67 24.03 -9.24 -0.93
CA ILE A 67 23.25 -10.32 -1.57
C ILE A 67 22.43 -11.08 -0.51
N PHE A 68 23.01 -11.36 0.65
CA PHE A 68 22.31 -12.06 1.72
C PHE A 68 21.19 -11.22 2.35
N LEU A 69 21.29 -9.89 2.35
CA LEU A 69 20.20 -9.01 2.77
C LEU A 69 19.02 -9.14 1.82
N PHE A 70 19.23 -9.07 0.50
CA PHE A 70 18.15 -9.36 -0.45
C PHE A 70 17.57 -10.75 -0.27
N LEU A 71 18.43 -11.76 -0.03
CA LEU A 71 17.97 -13.14 0.20
C LEU A 71 17.13 -13.28 1.47
N ARG A 72 17.49 -12.57 2.55
CA ARG A 72 16.73 -12.53 3.80
C ARG A 72 15.30 -12.05 3.56
N ASP A 73 15.16 -11.02 2.73
CA ASP A 73 13.87 -10.37 2.47
C ASP A 73 12.97 -11.22 1.56
N ILE A 74 13.55 -11.90 0.54
CA ILE A 74 12.76 -12.73 -0.40
C ILE A 74 12.61 -14.20 0.04
N TRP A 75 13.44 -14.68 0.96
CA TRP A 75 13.44 -16.06 1.43
C TRP A 75 13.58 -16.15 2.96
N PRO A 76 12.58 -15.64 3.70
CA PRO A 76 12.57 -15.69 5.15
C PRO A 76 12.44 -17.14 5.68
N PRO A 77 12.70 -17.37 6.98
CA PRO A 77 12.31 -18.61 7.64
C PRO A 77 10.79 -18.82 7.54
N ILE A 78 10.35 -20.07 7.52
CA ILE A 78 8.93 -20.40 7.38
C ILE A 78 8.59 -21.52 8.37
N ARG A 79 7.50 -21.35 9.11
CA ARG A 79 6.80 -22.42 9.81
C ARG A 79 5.70 -22.98 8.92
N ALA A 80 5.73 -24.28 8.69
CA ALA A 80 4.65 -24.98 7.99
C ALA A 80 3.83 -25.81 8.97
N THR A 81 2.51 -25.68 8.85
CA THR A 81 1.50 -26.52 9.50
C THR A 81 0.92 -27.45 8.43
N HIS A 82 0.94 -28.75 8.68
CA HIS A 82 0.38 -29.76 7.76
C HIS A 82 -1.04 -30.22 8.17
N GLY A 83 -1.50 -29.75 9.34
CA GLY A 83 -2.82 -29.96 9.92
C GLY A 83 -2.84 -29.43 11.36
N PRO A 84 -4.02 -29.40 12.03
CA PRO A 84 -4.15 -28.91 13.41
C PRO A 84 -3.38 -29.76 14.43
N GLU A 85 -3.24 -31.06 14.15
CA GLU A 85 -2.59 -32.03 15.04
C GLU A 85 -1.13 -32.35 14.63
N ASP A 86 -0.70 -31.87 13.46
CA ASP A 86 0.64 -32.17 12.95
C ASP A 86 1.72 -31.33 13.64
N PRO A 87 2.90 -31.90 13.90
CA PRO A 87 4.01 -31.14 14.45
C PRO A 87 4.42 -30.02 13.48
N LYS A 88 4.53 -28.80 14.01
CA LYS A 88 5.04 -27.62 13.30
C LYS A 88 6.42 -27.93 12.71
N THR A 89 6.59 -27.82 11.39
CA THR A 89 7.88 -27.97 10.73
C THR A 89 8.48 -26.60 10.40
N PHE A 90 9.81 -26.48 10.44
CA PHE A 90 10.49 -25.21 10.28
C PHE A 90 11.55 -25.28 9.19
N ARG A 91 11.60 -24.25 8.34
CA ARG A 91 12.63 -24.07 7.32
C ARG A 91 13.44 -22.82 7.63
N SER A 92 14.76 -22.93 7.62
CA SER A 92 15.66 -21.84 8.02
C SER A 92 15.79 -20.69 7.01
N GLY A 93 15.22 -20.84 5.80
CA GLY A 93 15.29 -19.82 4.74
C GLY A 93 16.71 -19.38 4.43
N TRP A 94 16.91 -18.06 4.33
CA TRP A 94 18.19 -17.42 4.06
C TRP A 94 19.33 -17.88 4.98
N MET A 95 19.06 -18.31 6.23
CA MET A 95 20.11 -18.72 7.17
C MET A 95 20.91 -19.93 6.66
N THR A 96 20.38 -20.67 5.69
CA THR A 96 21.08 -21.75 4.97
C THR A 96 22.38 -21.28 4.30
N VAL A 97 22.53 -19.99 3.98
CA VAL A 97 23.81 -19.44 3.44
C VAL A 97 24.98 -19.65 4.40
N SER A 98 24.70 -19.70 5.71
CA SER A 98 25.70 -20.00 6.74
C SER A 98 26.19 -21.45 6.71
N HIS A 99 25.55 -22.32 5.92
CA HIS A 99 25.90 -23.73 5.75
C HIS A 99 26.54 -24.07 4.40
N VAL A 100 26.62 -23.11 3.48
CA VAL A 100 27.18 -23.34 2.12
C VAL A 100 28.69 -23.57 2.15
N CYS A 101 29.46 -22.63 2.71
CA CYS A 101 30.92 -22.75 2.84
C CYS A 101 31.45 -21.89 3.99
N SER A 102 32.73 -22.06 4.36
CA SER A 102 33.35 -21.28 5.45
C SER A 102 33.40 -19.78 5.18
N LYS A 103 33.62 -19.36 3.92
CA LYS A 103 33.65 -17.93 3.56
C LYS A 103 32.28 -17.29 3.71
N TRP A 104 31.24 -17.93 3.17
CA TRP A 104 29.86 -17.45 3.29
C TRP A 104 29.39 -17.43 4.74
N ARG A 105 29.70 -18.47 5.51
CA ARG A 105 29.47 -18.49 6.96
C ARG A 105 30.14 -17.33 7.65
N SER A 106 31.42 -17.07 7.37
CA SER A 106 32.17 -15.97 7.99
C SER A 106 31.54 -14.62 7.65
N ALA A 107 31.13 -14.41 6.40
CA ALA A 107 30.45 -13.18 5.98
C ALA A 107 29.08 -13.02 6.67
N ALA A 108 28.25 -14.06 6.64
CA ALA A 108 26.90 -14.02 7.21
C ALA A 108 26.91 -13.87 8.74
N VAL A 109 27.71 -14.66 9.46
CA VAL A 109 27.84 -14.57 10.93
C VAL A 109 28.55 -13.28 11.37
N GLY A 110 29.44 -12.76 10.52
CA GLY A 110 30.16 -11.51 10.76
C GLY A 110 29.34 -10.24 10.58
N ALA A 111 28.13 -10.34 10.02
CA ALA A 111 27.25 -9.20 9.71
C ALA A 111 25.99 -9.21 10.61
N PRO A 112 25.99 -8.46 11.73
CA PRO A 112 24.88 -8.47 12.69
C PRO A 112 23.53 -8.04 12.13
N VAL A 113 23.53 -7.16 11.12
CA VAL A 113 22.31 -6.65 10.46
C VAL A 113 21.44 -7.77 9.86
N LEU A 114 22.05 -8.87 9.39
CA LEU A 114 21.30 -10.04 8.88
C LEU A 114 20.48 -10.73 9.97
N TRP A 115 20.91 -10.64 11.23
CA TRP A 115 20.33 -11.37 12.37
C TRP A 115 19.43 -10.48 13.22
N ALA A 116 19.11 -9.28 12.76
CA ALA A 116 18.43 -8.26 13.54
C ALA A 116 17.02 -7.92 13.02
N GLU A 117 16.58 -8.57 11.95
CA GLU A 117 15.32 -8.29 11.28
C GLU A 117 14.55 -9.58 11.04
N TYR A 118 13.32 -9.61 11.55
CA TYR A 118 12.42 -10.75 11.46
C TYR A 118 11.02 -10.24 11.16
N SER A 119 10.50 -10.58 9.98
CA SER A 119 9.12 -10.26 9.58
C SER A 119 8.09 -11.09 10.36
N ASN A 120 8.43 -12.34 10.68
CA ASN A 120 7.59 -13.21 11.49
C ASN A 120 8.40 -14.00 12.54
N LEU A 121 8.25 -13.64 13.82
CA LEU A 121 9.00 -14.25 14.95
C LEU A 121 8.69 -15.73 15.14
N VAL A 122 7.44 -16.11 14.88
CA VAL A 122 6.94 -17.46 15.18
C VAL A 122 7.34 -18.49 14.13
N ASP A 123 7.93 -18.04 13.02
CA ASP A 123 8.57 -18.85 11.98
C ASP A 123 9.95 -19.37 12.36
N THR A 124 10.45 -18.95 13.53
CA THR A 124 11.78 -19.34 14.02
C THR A 124 11.67 -20.07 15.36
N PRO A 125 12.17 -21.32 15.47
CA PRO A 125 12.10 -22.07 16.72
C PRO A 125 12.83 -21.39 17.87
N ALA A 126 12.17 -21.32 19.03
CA ALA A 126 12.68 -20.65 20.23
C ALA A 126 14.05 -21.16 20.71
N GLN A 127 14.38 -22.43 20.44
CA GLN A 127 15.67 -23.03 20.80
C GLN A 127 16.89 -22.36 20.12
N TYR A 128 16.68 -21.66 19.00
CA TYR A 128 17.76 -20.99 18.28
C TYR A 128 17.97 -19.54 18.71
N LEU A 129 17.08 -18.95 19.50
CA LEU A 129 17.15 -17.55 19.94
C LEU A 129 18.49 -17.15 20.54
N PRO A 130 19.13 -17.96 21.43
CA PRO A 130 20.44 -17.60 21.96
C PRO A 130 21.50 -17.41 20.86
N THR A 131 21.45 -18.21 19.81
CA THR A 131 22.37 -18.12 18.67
C THR A 131 22.08 -16.87 17.83
N LEU A 132 20.80 -16.57 17.59
CA LEU A 132 20.40 -15.39 16.80
C LEU A 132 20.77 -14.10 17.51
N PHE A 133 20.50 -14.02 18.81
CA PHE A 133 20.86 -12.87 19.63
C PHE A 133 22.38 -12.68 19.77
N ALA A 134 23.15 -13.76 19.88
CA ALA A 134 24.60 -13.69 19.86
C ALA A 134 25.14 -13.13 18.52
N ARG A 135 24.49 -13.47 17.40
CA ARG A 135 24.91 -13.02 16.06
C ARG A 135 24.47 -11.58 15.76
N SER A 136 23.33 -11.14 16.28
CA SER A 136 22.88 -9.74 16.16
C SER A 136 23.62 -8.77 17.08
N ARG A 137 24.37 -9.27 18.07
CA ARG A 137 25.25 -8.48 18.96
C ARG A 137 24.49 -7.34 19.65
N SER A 138 24.88 -6.10 19.44
CA SER A 138 24.22 -4.90 19.97
C SER A 138 23.41 -4.16 18.89
N TYR A 139 23.21 -4.78 17.72
CA TYR A 139 22.46 -4.15 16.64
C TYR A 139 20.97 -4.00 17.05
N PRO A 140 20.31 -2.87 16.72
CA PRO A 140 18.89 -2.68 16.97
C PRO A 140 18.02 -3.73 16.29
N LEU A 141 16.92 -4.13 16.92
CA LEU A 141 16.06 -5.20 16.44
C LEU A 141 14.76 -4.67 15.84
N ASN A 142 14.40 -5.26 14.70
CA ASN A 142 13.14 -5.05 13.99
C ASN A 142 12.36 -6.37 14.02
N LEU A 143 11.31 -6.41 14.84
CA LEU A 143 10.59 -7.63 15.16
C LEU A 143 9.13 -7.51 14.71
N GLY A 144 8.70 -8.43 13.86
CA GLY A 144 7.34 -8.56 13.36
C GLY A 144 6.79 -9.96 13.63
N ALA A 145 5.51 -10.08 13.91
CA ALA A 145 4.78 -11.35 13.86
C ALA A 145 3.32 -11.10 13.46
N THR A 146 2.82 -11.93 12.56
CA THR A 146 1.45 -11.92 12.05
C THR A 146 0.78 -13.26 12.32
N ASP A 147 -0.54 -13.31 12.17
CA ASP A 147 -1.33 -14.52 12.32
C ASP A 147 -1.11 -15.19 13.69
N LEU A 148 -0.96 -14.36 14.73
CA LEU A 148 -0.64 -14.84 16.07
C LEU A 148 -1.84 -15.56 16.72
N GLU A 149 -1.55 -16.74 17.26
CA GLU A 149 -2.46 -17.57 18.04
C GLU A 149 -2.05 -17.61 19.52
N ALA A 150 -2.95 -18.01 20.42
CA ALA A 150 -2.60 -18.19 21.83
C ALA A 150 -1.43 -19.16 22.07
N SER A 151 -1.25 -20.15 21.18
CA SER A 151 -0.15 -21.13 21.26
C SER A 151 1.25 -20.52 21.12
N ASP A 152 1.35 -19.30 20.57
CA ASP A 152 2.62 -18.65 20.26
C ASP A 152 3.17 -17.79 21.42
N LEU A 153 2.44 -17.66 22.52
CA LEU A 153 2.82 -16.84 23.69
C LEU A 153 4.24 -17.12 24.19
N GLN A 154 4.63 -18.39 24.32
CA GLN A 154 5.95 -18.76 24.84
C GLN A 154 7.09 -18.39 23.88
N VAL A 155 6.84 -18.47 22.58
CA VAL A 155 7.82 -18.06 21.57
C VAL A 155 8.01 -16.55 21.63
N LEU A 156 6.91 -15.79 21.72
CA LEU A 156 6.95 -14.33 21.85
C LEU A 156 7.66 -13.86 23.13
N LEU A 157 7.40 -14.49 24.27
CA LEU A 157 8.09 -14.18 25.53
C LEU A 157 9.59 -14.48 25.45
N GLY A 158 10.00 -15.49 24.67
CA GLY A 158 11.40 -15.78 24.39
C GLY A 158 12.08 -14.67 23.56
N TRP A 159 11.37 -14.14 22.56
CA TRP A 159 11.86 -13.05 21.72
C TRP A 159 11.87 -11.70 22.44
N LEU A 160 10.84 -11.42 23.23
CA LEU A 160 10.59 -10.16 23.92
C LEU A 160 10.96 -10.26 25.41
N SER A 161 12.09 -10.92 25.70
CA SER A 161 12.61 -10.99 27.06
C SER A 161 13.16 -9.63 27.52
N GLN A 162 13.26 -9.45 28.83
CA GLN A 162 13.82 -8.24 29.45
C GLN A 162 15.23 -7.87 28.91
N SER A 163 16.05 -8.85 28.53
CA SER A 163 17.40 -8.62 28.00
C SER A 163 17.41 -8.17 26.53
N ILE A 164 16.33 -8.40 25.79
CA ILE A 164 16.23 -8.15 24.36
C ILE A 164 15.40 -6.91 24.06
N CYS A 165 14.31 -6.67 24.80
CA CYS A 165 13.42 -5.52 24.61
C CYS A 165 14.14 -4.15 24.53
N PRO A 166 15.21 -3.86 25.29
CA PRO A 166 15.92 -2.59 25.16
C PRO A 166 16.58 -2.36 23.79
N ARG A 167 16.77 -3.42 22.99
CA ARG A 167 17.33 -3.33 21.63
C ARG A 167 16.25 -3.18 20.56
N VAL A 168 14.98 -3.42 20.91
CA VAL A 168 13.86 -3.38 19.95
C VAL A 168 13.54 -1.94 19.62
N GLN A 169 13.62 -1.58 18.34
CA GLN A 169 13.27 -0.27 17.83
C GLN A 169 11.96 -0.30 17.05
N HIS A 170 11.65 -1.41 16.40
CA HIS A 170 10.44 -1.58 15.61
C HIS A 170 9.76 -2.88 16.04
N LEU A 171 8.53 -2.78 16.51
CA LEU A 171 7.72 -3.91 16.93
C LEU A 171 6.39 -3.89 16.17
N ARG A 172 6.11 -4.97 15.43
CA ARG A 172 4.81 -5.24 14.80
C ARG A 172 4.26 -6.56 15.33
N LEU A 173 3.07 -6.54 15.91
CA LEU A 173 2.37 -7.75 16.36
C LEU A 173 0.92 -7.69 15.86
N GLU A 174 0.52 -8.74 15.16
CA GLU A 174 -0.80 -8.86 14.55
C GLU A 174 -1.40 -10.23 14.87
N GLY A 175 -2.64 -10.27 15.33
CA GLY A 175 -3.30 -11.53 15.67
C GLY A 175 -4.80 -11.38 15.95
N HIS A 176 -5.46 -12.53 16.08
CA HIS A 176 -6.92 -12.60 16.22
C HIS A 176 -7.41 -12.83 17.66
N GLU A 177 -6.48 -13.19 18.56
CA GLU A 177 -6.80 -13.56 19.94
C GLU A 177 -6.41 -12.49 20.95
N ALA A 178 -7.41 -11.77 21.48
CA ALA A 178 -7.24 -10.83 22.57
C ALA A 178 -6.51 -11.45 23.80
N SER A 179 -6.83 -12.70 24.13
CA SER A 179 -6.25 -13.44 25.27
C SER A 179 -4.71 -13.50 25.24
N LEU A 180 -4.10 -13.53 24.05
CA LEU A 180 -2.65 -13.55 23.85
C LEU A 180 -2.03 -12.21 24.27
N PHE A 181 -2.56 -11.11 23.74
CA PHE A 181 -2.02 -9.77 23.97
C PHE A 181 -2.23 -9.32 25.42
N SER A 182 -3.36 -9.69 26.04
CA SER A 182 -3.63 -9.38 27.44
C SER A 182 -2.64 -10.07 28.40
N GLN A 183 -2.10 -11.23 28.01
CA GLN A 183 -1.03 -11.91 28.74
C GLN A 183 0.36 -11.36 28.37
N LEU A 184 0.62 -11.10 27.10
CA LEU A 184 1.94 -10.69 26.62
C LEU A 184 2.31 -9.25 27.03
N LEU A 185 1.45 -8.27 26.72
CA LEU A 185 1.79 -6.85 26.80
C LEU A 185 2.20 -6.41 28.21
N PRO A 186 1.52 -6.81 29.31
CA PRO A 186 1.94 -6.42 30.66
C PRO A 186 3.35 -6.87 31.03
N HIS A 187 3.82 -7.99 30.48
CA HIS A 187 5.15 -8.54 30.77
C HIS A 187 6.26 -7.82 29.98
N VAL A 188 5.99 -7.43 28.73
CA VAL A 188 7.02 -6.88 27.82
C VAL A 188 7.07 -5.36 27.83
N ALA A 189 5.93 -4.69 28.06
CA ALA A 189 5.78 -3.23 28.00
C ALA A 189 6.83 -2.46 28.83
N PRO A 190 7.15 -2.82 30.09
CA PRO A 190 8.12 -2.07 30.92
C PRO A 190 9.54 -2.06 30.35
N HIS A 191 9.86 -2.94 29.40
CA HIS A 191 11.22 -3.11 28.88
C HIS A 191 11.40 -2.51 27.47
N LEU A 192 10.32 -2.13 26.80
CA LEU A 192 10.29 -1.62 25.43
C LEU A 192 10.57 -0.10 25.36
N SER A 193 11.66 0.33 26.00
CA SER A 193 11.99 1.75 26.24
C SER A 193 12.60 2.50 25.07
N ASN A 194 13.04 1.80 24.02
CA ASN A 194 13.73 2.39 22.85
C ASN A 194 12.90 2.25 21.55
N LEU A 195 11.61 1.97 21.67
CA LEU A 195 10.72 1.81 20.52
C LEU A 195 10.57 3.12 19.75
N ARG A 196 10.70 3.03 18.42
CA ARG A 196 10.42 4.11 17.48
C ARG A 196 9.19 3.83 16.64
N THR A 197 8.92 2.56 16.36
CA THR A 197 7.69 2.11 15.69
C THR A 197 7.00 1.06 16.54
N LEU A 198 5.71 1.26 16.77
CA LEU A 198 4.84 0.30 17.42
C LEU A 198 3.60 0.07 16.55
N SER A 199 3.41 -1.17 16.12
CA SER A 199 2.23 -1.62 15.38
C SER A 199 1.61 -2.78 16.14
N LEU A 200 0.43 -2.57 16.71
CA LEU A 200 -0.32 -3.59 17.42
C LEU A 200 -1.72 -3.69 16.81
N GLU A 201 -2.01 -4.82 16.19
CA GLU A 201 -3.26 -5.03 15.48
C GLU A 201 -3.96 -6.28 16.02
N ILE A 202 -5.10 -6.09 16.66
CA ILE A 202 -5.88 -7.15 17.30
C ILE A 202 -7.26 -7.18 16.67
N THR A 203 -7.50 -8.15 15.79
CA THR A 203 -8.81 -8.36 15.17
C THR A 203 -9.55 -9.46 15.93
N SER A 204 -10.22 -9.12 17.02
CA SER A 204 -10.91 -10.09 17.87
C SER A 204 -12.39 -9.73 18.01
N PRO A 205 -13.33 -10.70 17.97
CA PRO A 205 -14.74 -10.44 18.25
C PRO A 205 -15.04 -10.18 19.74
N THR A 206 -14.00 -10.21 20.59
CA THR A 206 -14.09 -10.05 22.05
C THR A 206 -13.67 -8.64 22.47
N ASP A 207 -13.97 -8.24 23.71
CA ASP A 207 -13.69 -6.90 24.24
C ASP A 207 -12.25 -6.40 23.96
N ALA A 208 -12.14 -5.15 23.51
CA ALA A 208 -10.88 -4.43 23.33
C ALA A 208 -9.96 -4.50 24.57
N ILE A 209 -8.65 -4.56 24.34
CA ILE A 209 -7.65 -4.65 25.42
C ILE A 209 -7.10 -3.27 25.74
N SER A 210 -6.84 -3.00 27.02
CA SER A 210 -6.16 -1.75 27.41
C SER A 210 -4.67 -1.83 27.13
N LEU A 211 -4.14 -0.86 26.38
CA LEU A 211 -2.72 -0.68 26.17
C LEU A 211 -2.03 -0.39 27.53
N PRO A 212 -0.98 -1.12 27.92
CA PRO A 212 -0.30 -0.88 29.18
C PRO A 212 0.34 0.51 29.27
N GLN A 213 0.34 1.07 30.49
CA GLN A 213 0.88 2.40 30.79
C GLN A 213 2.29 2.68 30.25
N PRO A 214 3.27 1.77 30.39
CA PRO A 214 4.61 2.03 29.87
C PRO A 214 4.66 2.28 28.36
N LEU A 215 3.70 1.75 27.58
CA LEU A 215 3.65 1.94 26.13
C LEU A 215 3.01 3.28 25.74
N PHE A 216 1.90 3.66 26.37
CA PHE A 216 1.26 4.94 26.05
C PHE A 216 1.98 6.17 26.63
N GLU A 217 2.99 5.96 27.48
CA GLU A 217 3.89 7.02 27.95
C GLU A 217 5.10 7.28 27.02
N LEU A 218 5.26 6.49 25.95
CA LEU A 218 6.41 6.61 25.03
C LEU A 218 6.30 7.83 24.10
N SER A 219 6.85 8.95 24.54
CA SER A 219 6.82 10.23 23.79
C SER A 219 7.83 10.34 22.63
N HIS A 220 8.60 9.28 22.34
CA HIS A 220 9.60 9.26 21.28
C HIS A 220 9.21 8.38 20.08
N ILE A 221 7.98 7.84 20.09
CA ILE A 221 7.44 7.07 18.98
C ILE A 221 7.29 7.98 17.75
N ILE A 222 7.68 7.44 16.60
CA ILE A 222 7.68 8.09 15.29
C ILE A 222 6.52 7.55 14.44
N HIS A 223 6.26 6.23 14.52
CA HIS A 223 5.20 5.55 13.79
C HIS A 223 4.36 4.73 14.77
N LEU A 224 3.05 4.94 14.77
CA LEU A 224 2.12 4.26 15.66
C LEU A 224 0.93 3.71 14.87
N THR A 225 0.72 2.41 14.95
CA THR A 225 -0.47 1.73 14.40
C THR A 225 -1.14 0.95 15.53
N LEU A 226 -2.41 1.24 15.81
CA LEU A 226 -3.18 0.57 16.85
C LEU A 226 -4.55 0.14 16.31
N ALA A 227 -4.87 -1.15 16.45
CA ALA A 227 -6.19 -1.70 16.18
C ALA A 227 -6.65 -2.62 17.32
N GLY A 228 -7.90 -2.47 17.76
CA GLY A 228 -8.48 -3.28 18.84
C GLY A 228 -7.91 -2.99 20.24
N LEU A 229 -7.42 -1.76 20.48
CA LEU A 229 -6.73 -1.37 21.72
C LEU A 229 -7.27 -0.07 22.32
N ARG A 230 -7.50 -0.08 23.64
CA ARG A 230 -7.93 1.07 24.44
C ARG A 230 -6.75 1.80 25.04
N LEU A 231 -6.74 3.12 24.92
CA LEU A 231 -5.80 3.99 25.63
C LEU A 231 -6.43 5.35 25.97
N PRO A 232 -5.86 6.08 26.95
CA PRO A 232 -6.23 7.47 27.19
C PRO A 232 -5.84 8.38 26.00
N TRP A 233 -6.69 9.31 25.61
CA TRP A 233 -6.44 10.23 24.47
C TRP A 233 -5.46 11.36 24.80
N ASP A 234 -5.22 11.61 26.08
CA ASP A 234 -4.21 12.54 26.61
C ASP A 234 -2.82 11.89 26.81
N SER A 235 -2.63 10.67 26.28
CA SER A 235 -1.39 9.91 26.42
C SER A 235 -0.19 10.59 25.75
N ALA A 236 0.98 10.47 26.38
CA ALA A 236 2.23 11.04 25.86
C ALA A 236 2.71 10.42 24.54
N ILE A 237 2.19 9.25 24.16
CA ILE A 237 2.47 8.60 22.86
C ILE A 237 2.02 9.45 21.67
N PHE A 238 0.98 10.28 21.84
CA PHE A 238 0.56 11.29 20.87
C PHE A 238 1.43 12.54 20.95
N SER A 239 2.74 12.34 20.73
CA SER A 239 3.77 13.34 20.94
C SER A 239 4.07 14.18 19.69
N THR A 240 4.88 15.22 19.87
CA THR A 240 5.43 16.01 18.76
C THR A 240 6.35 15.23 17.83
N ASN A 241 6.86 14.06 18.22
CA ASN A 241 7.77 13.25 17.40
C ASN A 241 7.02 12.35 16.42
N LEU A 242 5.73 12.13 16.64
CA LEU A 242 4.93 11.23 15.83
C LEU A 242 4.77 11.81 14.43
N THR A 243 5.20 11.05 13.41
CA THR A 243 5.07 11.41 12.00
C THR A 243 3.98 10.63 11.30
N GLU A 244 3.68 9.42 11.76
CA GLU A 244 2.64 8.57 11.18
C GLU A 244 1.79 7.96 12.29
N LEU A 245 0.48 8.16 12.19
CA LEU A 245 -0.51 7.63 13.10
C LEU A 245 -1.58 6.87 12.33
N GLU A 246 -1.83 5.64 12.72
CA GLU A 246 -2.94 4.83 12.26
C GLU A 246 -3.73 4.28 13.44
N LEU A 247 -5.03 4.57 13.46
CA LEU A 247 -5.95 4.10 14.49
C LEU A 247 -7.13 3.41 13.81
N ARG A 248 -7.38 2.15 14.18
CA ARG A 248 -8.47 1.35 13.63
C ARG A 248 -9.38 0.86 14.77
N PHE A 249 -10.68 1.09 14.63
CA PHE A 249 -11.72 0.65 15.55
C PHE A 249 -12.53 -0.44 14.86
N ASP A 250 -12.82 -1.56 15.51
CA ASP A 250 -13.71 -2.57 14.93
C ASP A 250 -15.14 -2.39 15.44
N SER A 251 -16.13 -2.85 14.67
CA SER A 251 -17.57 -2.71 14.93
C SER A 251 -18.07 -3.39 16.23
N GLY A 252 -17.18 -4.03 16.99
CA GLY A 252 -17.45 -4.62 18.31
C GLY A 252 -16.73 -3.94 19.47
N ASP A 253 -15.89 -2.93 19.20
CA ASP A 253 -15.09 -2.30 20.25
C ASP A 253 -15.98 -1.46 21.19
N HIS A 254 -16.07 -1.87 22.46
CA HIS A 254 -16.70 -1.07 23.52
C HIS A 254 -15.86 0.15 23.94
N GLN A 255 -14.82 0.51 23.19
CA GLN A 255 -14.08 1.73 23.47
C GLN A 255 -14.97 2.93 23.18
N SER A 256 -15.15 3.77 24.19
CA SER A 256 -15.69 5.10 23.98
C SER A 256 -14.75 5.87 23.05
N PRO A 257 -15.18 6.24 21.83
CA PRO A 257 -14.35 7.04 20.93
C PRO A 257 -13.97 8.38 21.60
N PRO A 258 -12.96 9.10 21.09
CA PRO A 258 -12.54 10.34 21.71
C PRO A 258 -13.68 11.37 21.73
N ARG A 259 -13.69 12.28 22.69
CA ARG A 259 -14.49 13.50 22.55
C ARG A 259 -13.79 14.43 21.58
N ASP A 260 -14.52 15.37 21.01
CA ASP A 260 -13.96 16.38 20.10
C ASP A 260 -12.85 17.23 20.74
N SER A 261 -12.94 17.48 22.05
CA SER A 261 -11.87 18.11 22.82
C SER A 261 -10.61 17.27 22.79
N ASP A 262 -10.75 15.98 23.09
CA ASP A 262 -9.63 15.06 23.23
C ASP A 262 -8.95 14.83 21.87
N PHE A 263 -9.76 14.66 20.81
CA PHE A 263 -9.26 14.53 19.45
C PHE A 263 -8.50 15.79 18.99
N ARG A 264 -9.02 16.97 19.32
CA ARG A 264 -8.38 18.26 19.02
C ARG A 264 -7.06 18.41 19.77
N ASP A 265 -7.05 18.12 21.06
CA ASP A 265 -5.87 18.25 21.91
C ASP A 265 -4.79 17.28 21.43
N MET A 266 -5.17 16.03 21.12
CA MET A 266 -4.32 15.02 20.48
C MET A 266 -3.70 15.56 19.18
N CYS A 267 -4.51 16.08 18.24
CA CYS A 267 -4.01 16.66 16.99
C CYS A 267 -3.07 17.84 17.24
N SER A 268 -3.36 18.71 18.22
CA SER A 268 -2.53 19.88 18.52
C SER A 268 -1.13 19.53 19.07
N ASN A 269 -1.00 18.37 19.70
CA ASN A 269 0.25 17.86 20.24
C ASN A 269 1.17 17.26 19.15
N MET A 270 0.59 16.67 18.10
CA MET A 270 1.32 15.96 17.05
C MET A 270 1.84 16.88 15.94
N ARG A 271 2.77 17.77 16.32
CA ARG A 271 3.29 18.85 15.43
C ARG A 271 4.22 18.40 14.31
N SER A 272 4.62 17.13 14.28
CA SER A 272 5.42 16.56 13.18
C SER A 272 4.62 15.59 12.32
N LEU A 273 3.32 15.44 12.56
CA LEU A 273 2.49 14.45 11.90
C LEU A 273 2.40 14.74 10.41
N ARG A 274 2.69 13.72 9.60
CA ARG A 274 2.65 13.76 8.13
C ARG A 274 1.58 12.86 7.57
N THR A 275 1.30 11.73 8.22
CA THR A 275 0.27 10.78 7.81
C THR A 275 -0.66 10.49 8.99
N LEU A 276 -1.96 10.63 8.77
CA LEU A 276 -3.01 10.27 9.71
C LEU A 276 -3.99 9.34 9.00
N SER A 277 -4.11 8.10 9.48
CA SER A 277 -5.07 7.12 9.02
C SER A 277 -6.05 6.79 10.14
N LEU A 278 -7.35 6.93 9.87
CA LEU A 278 -8.43 6.62 10.80
C LEU A 278 -9.35 5.59 10.16
N ALA A 279 -9.56 4.45 10.81
CA ALA A 279 -10.56 3.47 10.38
C ALA A 279 -11.65 3.35 11.46
N ASP A 280 -12.90 3.64 11.08
CA ASP A 280 -14.10 3.59 11.93
C ASP A 280 -14.01 4.39 13.25
N LEU A 281 -13.09 5.35 13.31
CA LEU A 281 -12.89 6.23 14.46
C LEU A 281 -13.63 7.54 14.22
N ILE A 282 -14.76 7.72 14.91
CA ILE A 282 -15.56 8.95 14.87
C ILE A 282 -15.75 9.49 16.30
N PRO A 283 -15.30 10.72 16.60
CA PRO A 283 -15.49 11.33 17.91
C PRO A 283 -16.96 11.47 18.34
N MET A 284 -17.22 11.32 19.64
CA MET A 284 -18.56 11.29 20.25
C MET A 284 -19.27 12.66 20.33
N SER A 285 -18.66 13.74 19.86
CA SER A 285 -19.20 15.09 19.95
C SER A 285 -19.26 15.76 18.57
N GLN A 286 -20.05 16.83 18.47
CA GLN A 286 -20.32 17.55 17.21
C GLN A 286 -19.85 19.00 17.32
N ALA A 287 -18.59 19.21 17.70
CA ALA A 287 -17.97 20.52 17.58
C ALA A 287 -18.01 20.97 16.13
N LYS A 288 -18.27 22.26 15.91
CA LYS A 288 -18.45 22.82 14.56
C LYS A 288 -17.24 22.63 13.65
N GLN A 289 -16.03 22.64 14.22
CA GLN A 289 -14.77 22.58 13.49
C GLN A 289 -13.71 21.83 14.30
N LEU A 290 -12.93 20.99 13.61
CA LEU A 290 -11.88 20.15 14.15
C LEU A 290 -10.59 20.34 13.34
N PRO A 291 -9.61 21.11 13.84
CA PRO A 291 -8.37 21.33 13.12
C PRO A 291 -7.48 20.10 13.14
N LEU A 292 -6.99 19.70 11.97
CA LEU A 292 -5.90 18.72 11.84
C LEU A 292 -4.53 19.42 11.87
N PRO A 293 -3.43 18.70 12.14
CA PRO A 293 -2.09 19.30 12.20
C PRO A 293 -1.68 19.93 10.88
N GLU A 294 -1.14 21.15 10.87
CA GLU A 294 -0.74 21.85 9.63
C GLU A 294 0.37 21.13 8.84
N THR A 295 1.16 20.27 9.50
CA THR A 295 2.21 19.47 8.87
C THR A 295 1.70 18.26 8.11
N LEU A 296 0.40 17.96 8.21
CA LEU A 296 -0.21 16.78 7.62
C LEU A 296 -0.13 16.84 6.10
N ARG A 297 0.35 15.75 5.51
CA ARG A 297 0.51 15.55 4.07
C ARG A 297 -0.46 14.52 3.52
N ASN A 298 -0.81 13.51 4.33
CA ASN A 298 -1.73 12.45 3.96
C ASN A 298 -2.76 12.26 5.06
N PHE A 299 -4.04 12.31 4.70
CA PHE A 299 -5.16 12.01 5.57
C PHE A 299 -5.96 10.88 4.94
N ASN A 300 -6.05 9.73 5.62
CA ASN A 300 -6.82 8.60 5.16
C ASN A 300 -7.94 8.33 6.16
N PHE A 301 -9.16 8.21 5.65
CA PHE A 301 -10.31 7.81 6.42
C PHE A 301 -10.93 6.57 5.80
N PHE A 302 -11.16 5.56 6.62
CA PHE A 302 -11.80 4.32 6.21
C PHE A 302 -13.01 4.10 7.10
N ASN A 303 -14.14 3.76 6.50
CA ASN A 303 -15.32 3.32 7.22
C ASN A 303 -15.66 1.93 6.70
N TYR A 304 -15.47 0.92 7.56
CA TYR A 304 -15.78 -0.49 7.31
C TYR A 304 -16.99 -0.97 8.12
N SER A 305 -17.34 -0.22 9.17
CA SER A 305 -18.37 -0.53 10.15
C SER A 305 -19.72 0.06 9.78
N ALA A 306 -20.79 -0.61 10.19
CA ALA A 306 -22.20 -0.18 10.08
C ALA A 306 -22.53 1.11 10.85
N ILE A 307 -21.54 1.83 11.41
CA ILE A 307 -21.75 3.19 11.89
C ILE A 307 -22.29 3.98 10.69
N ASN A 308 -23.52 4.48 10.82
CA ASN A 308 -24.25 5.15 9.75
C ASN A 308 -23.29 6.09 9.00
N ALA A 309 -23.02 5.80 7.73
CA ALA A 309 -22.08 6.55 6.89
C ALA A 309 -22.38 8.06 6.90
N GLY A 310 -23.63 8.48 7.16
CA GLY A 310 -23.99 9.88 7.42
C GLY A 310 -23.25 10.52 8.61
N VAL A 311 -23.01 9.78 9.69
CA VAL A 311 -22.23 10.25 10.86
C VAL A 311 -20.75 10.42 10.51
N ALA A 312 -20.21 9.50 9.72
CA ALA A 312 -18.85 9.61 9.21
C ALA A 312 -18.70 10.82 8.27
N LEU A 313 -19.67 11.03 7.37
CA LEU A 313 -19.69 12.19 6.48
C LEU A 313 -19.81 13.52 7.25
N ASP A 314 -20.66 13.58 8.29
CA ASP A 314 -20.74 14.76 9.18
C ASP A 314 -19.41 15.02 9.87
N PHE A 315 -18.75 14.00 10.40
CA PHE A 315 -17.43 14.13 11.00
C PHE A 315 -16.40 14.69 10.02
N LEU A 316 -16.31 14.13 8.81
CA LEU A 316 -15.35 14.58 7.81
C LEU A 316 -15.61 16.03 7.36
N GLN A 317 -16.88 16.46 7.27
CA GLN A 317 -17.24 17.86 6.98
C GLN A 317 -16.75 18.85 8.06
N ARG A 318 -16.57 18.38 9.31
CA ARG A 318 -16.10 19.20 10.43
C ARG A 318 -14.58 19.31 10.47
N LEU A 319 -13.84 18.47 9.73
CA LEU A 319 -12.38 18.48 9.71
C LEU A 319 -11.83 19.67 8.92
N GLN A 320 -10.88 20.39 9.50
CA GLN A 320 -10.08 21.38 8.77
C GLN A 320 -8.78 20.71 8.31
N ILE A 321 -8.84 20.14 7.11
CA ILE A 321 -7.71 19.45 6.49
C ILE A 321 -6.74 20.49 5.89
N PRO A 322 -5.41 20.37 6.09
CA PRO A 322 -4.45 21.30 5.50
C PRO A 322 -4.49 21.29 3.97
N LYS A 323 -4.19 22.44 3.37
CA LYS A 323 -4.38 22.70 1.92
C LYS A 323 -3.49 21.85 1.02
N ALA A 324 -2.32 21.46 1.52
CA ALA A 324 -1.35 20.63 0.80
C ALA A 324 -1.52 19.14 1.12
N CYS A 325 -2.53 18.78 1.93
CA CYS A 325 -2.78 17.41 2.33
C CYS A 325 -3.51 16.68 1.21
N THR A 326 -2.95 15.56 0.79
CA THR A 326 -3.68 14.50 0.10
C THR A 326 -4.68 13.90 1.08
N ARG A 327 -5.91 13.68 0.62
CA ARG A 327 -6.99 13.15 1.44
C ARG A 327 -7.72 12.04 0.72
N THR A 328 -7.93 10.95 1.42
CA THR A 328 -8.51 9.72 0.91
C THR A 328 -9.62 9.32 1.86
N ALA A 329 -10.81 9.09 1.35
CA ALA A 329 -11.94 8.58 2.12
C ALA A 329 -12.52 7.35 1.42
N LEU A 330 -12.59 6.24 2.13
CA LEU A 330 -13.17 4.98 1.66
C LEU A 330 -14.35 4.62 2.55
N PHE A 331 -15.49 4.39 1.93
CA PHE A 331 -16.69 3.89 2.58
C PHE A 331 -17.00 2.52 1.99
N CYS A 332 -16.82 1.48 2.79
CA CYS A 332 -17.07 0.10 2.41
C CYS A 332 -17.81 -0.60 3.52
N HIS A 333 -18.76 -1.47 3.20
CA HIS A 333 -19.43 -2.28 4.21
C HIS A 333 -18.91 -3.71 4.11
N LYS A 334 -18.65 -4.36 5.26
CA LYS A 334 -18.18 -5.78 5.29
C LYS A 334 -19.18 -6.75 4.64
N ASP A 335 -20.45 -6.36 4.58
CA ASP A 335 -21.52 -7.10 3.91
C ASP A 335 -21.77 -6.49 2.53
N GLU A 336 -21.45 -7.26 1.48
CA GLU A 336 -21.61 -6.84 0.08
C GLU A 336 -23.08 -6.60 -0.30
N GLU A 337 -24.05 -7.16 0.43
CA GLU A 337 -25.47 -6.94 0.17
C GLU A 337 -26.00 -5.65 0.81
N PHE A 338 -25.20 -4.98 1.64
CA PHE A 338 -25.61 -3.77 2.33
C PHE A 338 -25.49 -2.54 1.41
N VAL A 339 -26.63 -1.92 1.12
CA VAL A 339 -26.68 -0.63 0.43
C VAL A 339 -26.62 0.50 1.44
N MET A 340 -25.67 1.42 1.26
CA MET A 340 -25.54 2.59 2.12
C MET A 340 -26.79 3.49 2.05
N GLN A 341 -27.43 3.70 3.20
CA GLN A 341 -28.59 4.61 3.32
C GLN A 341 -28.15 6.06 3.55
N VAL A 342 -27.45 6.64 2.58
CA VAL A 342 -27.04 8.05 2.62
C VAL A 342 -27.64 8.77 1.42
N SER A 343 -28.22 9.94 1.64
CA SER A 343 -28.76 10.74 0.55
C SER A 343 -27.64 11.34 -0.32
N SER A 344 -27.90 11.45 -1.63
CA SER A 344 -26.98 12.11 -2.56
C SER A 344 -26.67 13.57 -2.17
N GLU A 345 -27.57 14.24 -1.46
CA GLU A 345 -27.36 15.58 -0.90
C GLU A 345 -26.32 15.59 0.24
N GLU A 346 -26.34 14.60 1.13
CA GLU A 346 -25.34 14.48 2.21
C GLU A 346 -23.95 14.18 1.64
N ILE A 347 -23.88 13.27 0.67
CA ILE A 347 -22.64 12.97 -0.07
C ILE A 347 -22.17 14.23 -0.82
N GLY A 348 -23.09 14.97 -1.44
CA GLY A 348 -22.80 16.20 -2.16
C GLY A 348 -22.22 17.29 -1.26
N ARG A 349 -22.84 17.54 -0.10
CA ARG A 349 -22.32 18.49 0.91
C ARG A 349 -20.92 18.11 1.39
N PHE A 350 -20.69 16.81 1.60
CA PHE A 350 -19.37 16.30 1.95
C PHE A 350 -18.35 16.55 0.83
N LEU A 351 -18.66 16.13 -0.40
CA LEU A 351 -17.83 16.33 -1.59
C LEU A 351 -17.44 17.80 -1.77
N ALA A 352 -18.40 18.72 -1.60
CA ALA A 352 -18.17 20.15 -1.69
C ALA A 352 -17.09 20.62 -0.71
N SER A 353 -17.07 20.11 0.52
CA SER A 353 -16.05 20.46 1.52
C SER A 353 -14.72 19.72 1.32
N PHE A 354 -14.79 18.44 0.95
CA PHE A 354 -13.64 17.53 0.88
C PHE A 354 -12.80 17.71 -0.38
N THR A 355 -13.29 18.42 -1.40
CA THR A 355 -12.56 18.65 -2.66
C THR A 355 -12.02 20.08 -2.79
N ILE A 356 -12.20 20.96 -1.79
CA ILE A 356 -11.69 22.34 -1.83
C ILE A 356 -10.22 22.39 -1.41
N PHE A 357 -9.35 22.94 -2.25
CA PHE A 357 -7.93 23.14 -1.97
C PHE A 357 -7.64 24.64 -1.81
N GLY A 358 -7.18 25.12 -0.64
CA GLY A 358 -6.65 26.50 -0.52
C GLY A 358 -7.27 27.38 0.58
N ALA A 359 -6.84 28.64 0.65
CA ALA A 359 -7.27 29.64 1.66
C ALA A 359 -8.55 30.38 1.29
N ILE A 360 -8.86 30.40 -0.01
CA ILE A 360 -10.03 31.06 -0.55
C ILE A 360 -11.05 29.95 -0.77
N GLU A 361 -12.22 30.05 -0.15
CA GLU A 361 -13.33 29.07 -0.12
C GLU A 361 -13.94 28.74 -1.50
N ARG A 362 -13.21 29.02 -2.60
CA ARG A 362 -13.65 28.93 -4.00
C ARG A 362 -12.65 28.25 -4.94
N CYS A 363 -11.54 27.71 -4.42
CA CYS A 363 -10.57 26.98 -5.24
C CYS A 363 -10.92 25.49 -5.26
N GLY A 364 -11.94 25.14 -6.05
CA GLY A 364 -12.23 23.75 -6.38
C GLY A 364 -11.15 23.12 -7.29
N PRO A 365 -11.29 21.83 -7.62
CA PRO A 365 -10.29 21.09 -8.39
C PRO A 365 -10.11 21.66 -9.80
N THR A 366 -8.89 21.55 -10.32
CA THR A 366 -8.59 21.87 -11.73
C THR A 366 -8.75 20.63 -12.62
N GLU A 367 -8.66 19.43 -12.06
CA GLU A 367 -8.87 18.18 -12.77
C GLU A 367 -9.74 17.24 -11.93
N LEU A 368 -10.67 16.57 -12.61
CA LEU A 368 -11.67 15.70 -11.98
C LEU A 368 -11.80 14.40 -12.77
N LEU A 369 -11.57 13.28 -12.09
CA LEU A 369 -11.85 11.93 -12.56
C LEU A 369 -13.13 11.42 -11.89
N LEU A 370 -14.07 10.93 -12.69
CA LEU A 370 -15.37 10.42 -12.24
C LEU A 370 -15.57 8.98 -12.71
N LEU A 371 -15.80 8.09 -11.74
CA LEU A 371 -16.35 6.75 -11.93
C LEU A 371 -17.70 6.66 -11.19
N PRO A 372 -18.55 5.64 -11.45
CA PRO A 372 -19.87 5.53 -10.81
C PRO A 372 -19.86 5.67 -9.28
N TYR A 373 -18.79 5.17 -8.65
CA TYR A 373 -18.63 5.08 -7.20
C TYR A 373 -17.38 5.80 -6.66
N GLU A 374 -16.58 6.41 -7.54
CA GLU A 374 -15.31 7.00 -7.17
C GLU A 374 -15.17 8.42 -7.73
N VAL A 375 -14.58 9.30 -6.94
CA VAL A 375 -14.25 10.67 -7.33
C VAL A 375 -12.80 10.93 -6.99
N LEU A 376 -12.01 11.30 -7.99
CA LEU A 376 -10.65 11.80 -7.81
C LEU A 376 -10.59 13.26 -8.25
N ALA A 377 -10.34 14.15 -7.30
CA ALA A 377 -10.22 15.59 -7.52
C ALA A 377 -8.77 16.02 -7.31
N LEU A 378 -8.17 16.58 -8.36
CA LEU A 378 -6.77 17.03 -8.39
C LEU A 378 -6.70 18.55 -8.27
N ARG A 379 -5.73 19.03 -7.48
CA ARG A 379 -5.51 20.46 -7.28
C ARG A 379 -4.93 21.16 -8.52
N ASP A 380 -4.02 20.48 -9.21
CA ASP A 380 -3.29 21.00 -10.35
C ASP A 380 -3.53 20.07 -11.55
N ALA A 381 -3.94 20.63 -12.70
CA ALA A 381 -4.24 19.87 -13.89
C ALA A 381 -2.95 19.32 -14.51
N GLN A 382 -2.97 18.06 -14.91
CA GLN A 382 -1.83 17.38 -15.54
C GLN A 382 -2.09 17.27 -17.05
N PRO A 383 -1.53 18.15 -17.89
CA PRO A 383 -1.89 18.26 -19.31
C PRO A 383 -1.44 17.09 -20.20
N SER A 384 -0.74 16.08 -19.67
CA SER A 384 -0.08 15.06 -20.51
C SER A 384 0.02 13.69 -19.85
N ARG A 385 -0.95 13.29 -19.02
CA ARG A 385 -0.95 11.95 -18.43
C ARG A 385 -1.94 11.06 -19.17
N PRO A 386 -1.49 10.09 -19.99
CA PRO A 386 -2.38 8.99 -20.34
C PRO A 386 -2.83 8.33 -19.04
N VAL A 387 -4.13 8.29 -18.82
CA VAL A 387 -4.72 7.50 -17.73
C VAL A 387 -4.17 6.08 -17.86
N PRO A 388 -3.44 5.54 -16.87
CA PRO A 388 -2.90 4.20 -16.98
C PRO A 388 -4.03 3.23 -17.29
N GLN A 389 -3.90 2.43 -18.36
CA GLN A 389 -4.87 1.36 -18.70
C GLN A 389 -5.11 0.37 -17.53
N GLN A 390 -4.27 0.44 -16.49
CA GLN A 390 -4.39 -0.33 -15.26
C GLN A 390 -5.47 0.20 -14.29
N TRP A 391 -5.99 1.42 -14.46
CA TRP A 391 -7.10 1.96 -13.65
C TRP A 391 -8.45 1.43 -14.15
N ARG A 392 -8.65 0.11 -14.06
CA ARG A 392 -9.99 -0.51 -14.22
C ARG A 392 -10.86 -0.30 -12.97
N THR A 393 -10.21 0.01 -11.86
CA THR A 393 -10.73 0.55 -10.61
C THR A 393 -9.73 1.62 -10.16
N LEU A 394 -10.15 2.74 -9.56
CA LEU A 394 -9.22 3.62 -8.84
C LEU A 394 -8.84 3.03 -7.48
N GLU A 395 -9.33 1.83 -7.17
CA GLU A 395 -8.98 1.07 -5.97
C GLU A 395 -7.46 1.05 -5.78
N PRO A 396 -6.94 1.74 -4.74
CA PRO A 396 -5.60 1.42 -4.29
C PRO A 396 -5.60 -0.06 -3.95
N ASP A 397 -4.54 -0.78 -4.34
CA ASP A 397 -4.27 -2.13 -3.87
C ASP A 397 -4.57 -2.14 -2.36
N ILE A 398 -5.59 -2.91 -1.96
CA ILE A 398 -6.24 -2.86 -0.64
C ILE A 398 -5.19 -3.08 0.48
N SER A 399 -4.03 -3.63 0.11
CA SER A 399 -2.86 -3.85 0.96
C SER A 399 -1.93 -2.65 1.14
N CYS A 400 -1.93 -1.64 0.25
CA CYS A 400 -0.84 -0.67 0.12
C CYS A 400 -1.23 0.82 0.30
N HIS A 401 -2.52 1.18 0.41
CA HIS A 401 -3.04 2.50 0.83
C HIS A 401 -2.31 3.76 0.28
N THR A 402 -1.65 3.66 -0.87
CA THR A 402 -0.84 4.74 -1.41
C THR A 402 -1.18 4.92 -2.88
N PHE A 403 -1.90 6.01 -3.18
CA PHE A 403 -1.88 6.57 -4.52
C PHE A 403 -0.44 6.90 -4.90
N PRO A 404 -0.07 6.85 -6.19
CA PRO A 404 1.22 7.34 -6.63
C PRO A 404 1.43 8.75 -6.10
N GLN A 405 2.46 8.96 -5.27
CA GLN A 405 2.84 10.28 -4.73
C GLN A 405 3.09 11.32 -5.85
N GLU A 406 3.20 10.85 -7.09
CA GLU A 406 3.35 11.61 -8.33
C GLU A 406 2.18 12.57 -8.63
N LEU A 407 0.98 12.32 -8.09
CA LEU A 407 -0.22 13.15 -8.38
C LEU A 407 -0.25 14.51 -7.65
N GLY A 408 0.68 14.74 -6.72
CA GLY A 408 0.60 15.90 -5.82
C GLY A 408 -0.64 15.84 -4.90
N PRO A 409 -1.02 16.97 -4.27
CA PRO A 409 -2.19 17.04 -3.38
C PRO A 409 -3.49 16.75 -4.13
N HIS A 410 -4.23 15.74 -3.68
CA HIS A 410 -5.50 15.32 -4.28
C HIS A 410 -6.52 14.90 -3.23
N ALA A 411 -7.78 14.80 -3.64
CA ALA A 411 -8.87 14.26 -2.85
C ALA A 411 -9.42 13.03 -3.57
N TYR A 412 -9.34 11.88 -2.93
CA TYR A 412 -9.90 10.62 -3.42
C TYR A 412 -11.05 10.17 -2.53
N LEU A 413 -12.13 9.76 -3.17
CA LEU A 413 -13.31 9.24 -2.51
C LEU A 413 -13.80 7.99 -3.23
N HIS A 414 -14.15 6.96 -2.46
CA HIS A 414 -14.76 5.74 -2.97
C HIS A 414 -15.88 5.28 -2.03
N PHE A 415 -17.05 5.02 -2.61
CA PHE A 415 -18.22 4.44 -1.94
C PHE A 415 -18.57 3.08 -2.54
N VAL A 416 -18.24 2.00 -1.83
CA VAL A 416 -18.65 0.65 -2.24
C VAL A 416 -20.14 0.47 -1.95
N ASN A 417 -20.90 -0.03 -2.92
CA ASN A 417 -22.34 -0.32 -2.79
C ASN A 417 -23.23 0.90 -2.43
N ALA A 418 -22.88 2.08 -2.93
CA ALA A 418 -23.77 3.24 -2.90
C ALA A 418 -24.64 3.32 -4.16
N ASP A 419 -25.73 4.08 -4.10
CA ASP A 419 -26.36 4.63 -5.30
C ASP A 419 -25.34 5.50 -6.06
N ASP A 420 -25.55 5.70 -7.36
CA ASP A 420 -24.62 6.48 -8.18
C ASP A 420 -24.32 7.87 -7.59
N LEU A 421 -23.09 8.37 -7.82
CA LEU A 421 -22.67 9.68 -7.32
C LEU A 421 -23.20 10.86 -8.15
N SER A 422 -23.99 10.64 -9.21
CA SER A 422 -24.48 11.70 -10.09
C SER A 422 -25.28 12.74 -9.33
N GLY A 423 -26.10 12.35 -8.35
CA GLY A 423 -26.85 13.30 -7.52
C GLY A 423 -25.96 14.19 -6.63
N ALA A 424 -24.73 13.78 -6.35
CA ALA A 424 -23.80 14.47 -5.45
C ALA A 424 -22.83 15.41 -6.20
N ILE A 425 -22.60 15.17 -7.49
CA ILE A 425 -21.73 15.99 -8.35
C ILE A 425 -22.16 17.47 -8.46
N PRO A 426 -23.46 17.83 -8.51
CA PRO A 426 -23.90 19.22 -8.52
C PRO A 426 -23.41 20.07 -7.35
N PHE A 427 -22.91 19.47 -6.27
CA PHE A 427 -22.40 20.18 -5.11
C PHE A 427 -20.91 20.53 -5.21
N LEU A 428 -20.15 19.89 -6.11
CA LEU A 428 -18.72 20.16 -6.32
C LEU A 428 -18.48 21.60 -6.79
N GLN A 429 -17.37 22.21 -6.39
CA GLN A 429 -16.97 23.53 -6.88
C GLN A 429 -16.21 23.41 -8.21
N LEU A 430 -16.92 23.45 -9.34
CA LEU A 430 -16.33 23.21 -10.66
C LEU A 430 -15.83 24.47 -11.40
N ASP A 431 -15.87 25.64 -10.77
CA ASP A 431 -15.59 26.94 -11.41
C ASP A 431 -14.16 27.08 -11.97
N ASN A 432 -13.22 26.27 -11.46
CA ASN A 432 -11.82 26.24 -11.91
C ASN A 432 -11.46 24.97 -12.69
N LEU A 433 -12.43 24.09 -12.96
CA LEU A 433 -12.19 22.82 -13.64
C LEU A 433 -11.68 23.07 -15.06
N GLN A 434 -10.54 22.49 -15.39
CA GLN A 434 -9.87 22.57 -16.69
C GLN A 434 -9.85 21.23 -17.41
N THR A 435 -9.73 20.13 -16.65
CA THR A 435 -9.71 18.77 -17.19
C THR A 435 -10.79 17.93 -16.52
N ILE A 436 -11.53 17.16 -17.31
CA ILE A 436 -12.50 16.20 -16.79
C ILE A 436 -12.35 14.86 -17.49
N THR A 437 -12.31 13.78 -16.71
CA THR A 437 -12.26 12.42 -17.22
C THR A 437 -13.46 11.66 -16.69
N VAL A 438 -14.28 11.12 -17.59
CA VAL A 438 -15.51 10.40 -17.26
C VAL A 438 -15.39 8.96 -17.76
N TYR A 439 -15.45 8.01 -16.84
CA TYR A 439 -15.39 6.58 -17.14
C TYR A 439 -16.73 6.04 -17.69
N PRO A 440 -16.71 4.88 -18.38
CA PRO A 440 -17.92 4.17 -18.78
C PRO A 440 -18.79 3.87 -17.55
N ASP A 441 -20.10 3.71 -17.76
CA ASP A 441 -21.12 3.36 -16.75
C ASP A 441 -21.57 4.50 -15.81
N VAL A 442 -21.05 5.72 -16.01
CA VAL A 442 -21.66 6.91 -15.39
C VAL A 442 -22.88 7.28 -16.22
N TYR A 443 -24.06 7.55 -15.60
CA TYR A 443 -25.25 8.04 -16.32
C TYR A 443 -25.01 9.43 -16.96
N THR A 444 -24.28 9.43 -18.08
CA THR A 444 -23.60 10.57 -18.70
C THR A 444 -24.54 11.72 -19.01
N THR A 445 -25.72 11.44 -19.55
CA THR A 445 -26.70 12.49 -19.90
C THR A 445 -27.14 13.32 -18.70
N ARG A 446 -27.39 12.68 -17.55
CA ARG A 446 -27.81 13.38 -16.32
C ARG A 446 -26.66 14.19 -15.76
N LEU A 447 -25.47 13.59 -15.71
CA LEU A 447 -24.25 14.24 -15.26
C LEU A 447 -23.96 15.53 -16.05
N PHE A 448 -23.92 15.45 -17.37
CA PHE A 448 -23.55 16.58 -18.22
C PHE A 448 -24.53 17.74 -18.11
N ASN A 449 -25.84 17.46 -18.07
CA ASN A 449 -26.86 18.49 -17.85
C ASN A 449 -26.69 19.21 -16.50
N GLN A 450 -26.21 18.51 -15.47
CA GLN A 450 -26.01 19.09 -14.14
C GLN A 450 -24.72 19.93 -14.04
N ILE A 451 -23.64 19.53 -14.73
CA ILE A 451 -22.35 20.22 -14.64
C ILE A 451 -22.15 21.30 -15.71
N ALA A 452 -22.93 21.28 -16.80
CA ALA A 452 -22.83 22.24 -17.90
C ALA A 452 -22.71 23.71 -17.46
N PRO A 453 -23.59 24.26 -16.60
CA PRO A 453 -23.51 25.68 -16.23
C PRO A 453 -22.28 26.04 -15.38
N ARG A 454 -21.51 25.06 -14.90
CA ARG A 454 -20.44 25.24 -13.91
C ARG A 454 -19.05 24.86 -14.43
N THR A 455 -18.96 24.38 -15.66
CA THR A 455 -17.72 23.84 -16.25
C THR A 455 -17.22 24.68 -17.42
N LEU A 456 -17.38 26.00 -17.32
CA LEU A 456 -17.08 26.97 -18.38
C LEU A 456 -15.58 27.06 -18.75
N ARG A 457 -14.70 26.52 -17.90
CA ARG A 457 -13.24 26.56 -18.07
C ARG A 457 -12.63 25.24 -18.52
N VAL A 458 -13.44 24.20 -18.72
CA VAL A 458 -12.94 22.91 -19.19
C VAL A 458 -12.36 23.07 -20.59
N GLN A 459 -11.09 22.71 -20.71
CA GLN A 459 -10.28 22.74 -21.93
C GLN A 459 -9.95 21.33 -22.41
N HIS A 460 -9.88 20.36 -21.50
CA HIS A 460 -9.56 18.96 -21.80
C HIS A 460 -10.69 18.07 -21.28
N ALA A 461 -11.22 17.20 -22.15
CA ALA A 461 -12.18 16.18 -21.75
C ALA A 461 -11.69 14.81 -22.20
N GLU A 462 -11.72 13.84 -21.28
CA GLU A 462 -11.31 12.47 -21.55
C GLU A 462 -12.45 11.48 -21.26
N MET A 463 -12.56 10.46 -22.10
CA MET A 463 -13.71 9.56 -22.10
C MET A 463 -13.46 8.31 -22.95
N TRP A 464 -14.38 7.36 -22.87
CA TRP A 464 -14.34 6.11 -23.61
C TRP A 464 -15.35 6.11 -24.75
N LEU A 465 -14.87 5.84 -25.97
CA LEU A 465 -15.65 6.03 -27.20
C LEU A 465 -16.99 5.27 -27.23
N SER A 466 -17.11 4.15 -26.53
CA SER A 466 -18.31 3.30 -26.57
C SER A 466 -19.53 3.86 -25.82
N GLU A 467 -19.43 5.02 -25.15
CA GLU A 467 -20.54 5.62 -24.38
C GLU A 467 -20.52 7.17 -24.41
N CYS A 468 -19.99 7.75 -25.50
CA CYS A 468 -19.82 9.19 -25.65
C CYS A 468 -21.02 9.90 -26.29
N LEU A 469 -22.01 9.19 -26.82
CA LEU A 469 -23.03 9.76 -27.69
C LEU A 469 -23.88 10.79 -26.95
N PRO A 470 -24.29 10.55 -25.68
CA PRO A 470 -24.97 11.57 -24.90
C PRO A 470 -24.13 12.82 -24.68
N LEU A 471 -22.82 12.67 -24.53
CA LEU A 471 -21.92 13.81 -24.40
C LEU A 471 -21.79 14.56 -25.72
N PHE A 472 -21.58 13.89 -26.85
CA PHE A 472 -21.50 14.55 -28.14
C PHE A 472 -22.78 15.33 -28.44
N HIS A 473 -23.94 14.77 -28.11
CA HIS A 473 -25.19 15.52 -28.18
C HIS A 473 -25.20 16.74 -27.25
N ALA A 474 -24.76 16.61 -25.99
CA ALA A 474 -24.68 17.74 -25.07
C ALA A 474 -23.63 18.81 -25.49
N LEU A 475 -22.57 18.42 -26.20
CA LEU A 475 -21.57 19.33 -26.77
C LEU A 475 -22.07 20.05 -28.04
N LEU A 476 -23.11 19.52 -28.70
CA LEU A 476 -23.80 20.20 -29.79
C LEU A 476 -24.79 21.25 -29.28
N ASP A 477 -25.25 21.14 -28.04
CA ASP A 477 -26.17 22.11 -27.45
C ASP A 477 -25.47 23.48 -27.26
N HIS A 478 -26.10 24.50 -27.82
CA HIS A 478 -25.58 25.86 -27.83
C HIS A 478 -26.71 26.87 -27.69
N THR A 479 -26.36 28.04 -27.15
CA THR A 479 -27.18 29.25 -27.20
C THR A 479 -26.80 30.08 -28.43
N ASP A 480 -27.45 31.23 -28.62
CA ASP A 480 -27.09 32.17 -29.69
C ASP A 480 -25.66 32.71 -29.56
N VAL A 481 -25.07 32.65 -28.36
CA VAL A 481 -23.79 33.29 -28.04
C VAL A 481 -22.67 32.28 -27.78
N ASP A 482 -22.94 31.17 -27.08
CA ASP A 482 -21.92 30.20 -26.66
C ASP A 482 -22.46 28.75 -26.59
N PHE A 483 -21.56 27.77 -26.62
CA PHE A 483 -21.86 26.37 -26.31
C PHE A 483 -22.25 26.21 -24.84
N VAL A 484 -23.27 25.39 -24.56
CA VAL A 484 -23.81 25.20 -23.21
C VAL A 484 -22.85 24.37 -22.35
N LEU A 485 -22.26 23.32 -22.93
CA LEU A 485 -21.30 22.45 -22.28
C LEU A 485 -19.88 22.69 -22.81
N PHE A 486 -18.93 22.87 -21.89
CA PHE A 486 -17.51 23.11 -22.16
C PHE A 486 -17.26 24.11 -23.30
N PRO A 487 -17.67 25.39 -23.16
CA PRO A 487 -17.48 26.40 -24.19
C PRO A 487 -16.02 26.59 -24.60
N ARG A 488 -15.07 26.32 -23.70
CA ARG A 488 -13.62 26.43 -23.93
C ARG A 488 -12.92 25.10 -24.24
N LEU A 489 -13.66 24.05 -24.61
CA LEU A 489 -13.06 22.76 -24.94
C LEU A 489 -12.08 22.91 -26.12
N GLU A 490 -10.83 22.50 -25.92
CA GLU A 490 -9.75 22.53 -26.91
C GLU A 490 -9.26 21.13 -27.26
N VAL A 491 -9.24 20.20 -26.29
CA VAL A 491 -8.69 18.86 -26.47
C VAL A 491 -9.72 17.81 -26.03
N LEU A 492 -9.88 16.78 -26.86
CA LEU A 492 -10.75 15.65 -26.58
C LEU A 492 -9.93 14.36 -26.65
N VAL A 493 -9.88 13.59 -25.56
CA VAL A 493 -9.16 12.31 -25.47
C VAL A 493 -10.16 11.16 -25.48
N LEU A 494 -10.02 10.26 -26.45
CA LEU A 494 -10.92 9.14 -26.69
C LEU A 494 -10.18 7.81 -26.48
N TYR A 495 -10.52 7.14 -25.38
CA TYR A 495 -10.04 5.80 -25.05
C TYR A 495 -10.89 4.72 -25.75
N HIS A 496 -10.25 3.57 -25.98
CA HIS A 496 -10.93 2.36 -26.48
C HIS A 496 -11.38 1.50 -25.30
N THR A 497 -12.57 0.91 -25.37
CA THR A 497 -13.08 -0.06 -24.40
C THR A 497 -12.79 -1.49 -24.85
N GLU A 498 -12.04 -2.25 -24.05
CA GLU A 498 -11.81 -3.69 -24.32
C GLU A 498 -13.07 -4.55 -24.11
N LEU A 499 -14.06 -4.07 -23.35
CA LEU A 499 -15.35 -4.74 -23.13
C LEU A 499 -16.24 -4.77 -24.38
N ALA A 500 -15.80 -4.12 -25.46
CA ALA A 500 -16.52 -3.98 -26.72
C ALA A 500 -16.35 -5.17 -27.69
N ASP A 501 -16.01 -6.37 -27.21
CA ASP A 501 -16.05 -7.59 -28.05
C ASP A 501 -17.46 -7.87 -28.65
N ALA A 502 -18.49 -7.14 -28.19
CA ALA A 502 -19.85 -7.14 -28.74
C ALA A 502 -20.52 -5.76 -28.80
N ALA A 503 -19.79 -4.63 -28.71
CA ALA A 503 -20.42 -3.33 -28.96
C ALA A 503 -20.76 -3.26 -30.46
N ASP A 504 -22.06 -3.11 -30.74
CA ASP A 504 -22.61 -3.08 -32.09
C ASP A 504 -21.83 -2.05 -32.93
N GLU A 505 -21.20 -2.47 -34.04
CA GLU A 505 -20.47 -1.56 -34.96
C GLU A 505 -21.35 -0.34 -35.31
N ALA A 506 -22.67 -0.52 -35.34
CA ALA A 506 -23.66 0.53 -35.53
C ALA A 506 -23.62 1.63 -34.44
N MET A 507 -23.39 1.30 -33.16
CA MET A 507 -23.28 2.29 -32.08
C MET A 507 -22.01 3.14 -32.24
N LEU A 508 -20.88 2.51 -32.57
CA LEU A 508 -19.62 3.22 -32.82
C LEU A 508 -19.73 4.14 -34.04
N VAL A 509 -20.47 3.76 -35.08
CA VAL A 509 -20.75 4.63 -36.23
C VAL A 509 -21.51 5.90 -35.79
N ALA A 510 -22.51 5.77 -34.92
CA ALA A 510 -23.26 6.91 -34.40
C ALA A 510 -22.36 7.86 -33.59
N GLU A 511 -21.51 7.32 -32.72
CA GLU A 511 -20.52 8.05 -31.93
C GLU A 511 -19.56 8.86 -32.80
N LEU A 512 -18.93 8.21 -33.76
CA LEU A 512 -17.99 8.81 -34.69
C LEU A 512 -18.64 9.87 -35.61
N THR A 513 -19.89 9.61 -36.02
CA THR A 513 -20.67 10.58 -36.79
C THR A 513 -20.94 11.82 -35.95
N ALA A 514 -21.39 11.64 -34.71
CA ALA A 514 -21.65 12.75 -33.79
C ALA A 514 -20.37 13.55 -33.50
N LEU A 515 -19.22 12.90 -33.29
CA LEU A 515 -17.92 13.54 -33.14
C LEU A 515 -17.58 14.44 -34.33
N THR A 516 -17.79 13.96 -35.56
CA THR A 516 -17.54 14.75 -36.78
C THR A 516 -18.40 16.02 -36.81
N VAL A 517 -19.69 15.89 -36.45
CA VAL A 517 -20.62 17.03 -36.37
C VAL A 517 -20.21 18.01 -35.28
N VAL A 518 -19.74 17.54 -34.12
CA VAL A 518 -19.22 18.39 -33.03
C VAL A 518 -18.02 19.21 -33.53
N ILE A 519 -17.04 18.57 -34.18
CA ILE A 519 -15.85 19.25 -34.70
C ILE A 519 -16.22 20.36 -35.70
N GLU A 520 -17.10 20.08 -36.66
CA GLU A 520 -17.54 21.08 -37.64
C GLU A 520 -18.37 22.21 -37.00
N CYS A 521 -19.32 21.87 -36.13
CA CYS A 521 -20.17 22.85 -35.44
C CYS A 521 -19.32 23.82 -34.62
N ARG A 522 -18.36 23.30 -33.85
CA ARG A 522 -17.42 24.11 -33.06
C ARG A 522 -16.53 25.00 -33.91
N LYS A 523 -16.05 24.49 -35.06
CA LYS A 523 -15.25 25.26 -36.01
C LYS A 523 -16.03 26.41 -36.67
N THR A 524 -17.29 26.18 -37.04
CA THR A 524 -18.13 27.22 -37.69
C THR A 524 -18.55 28.34 -36.72
N ARG A 525 -18.51 28.09 -35.41
CA ARG A 525 -18.86 29.02 -34.35
C ARG A 525 -17.66 29.62 -33.61
N ASP A 526 -16.47 29.60 -34.22
CA ASP A 526 -15.24 30.21 -33.68
C ASP A 526 -14.78 29.66 -32.30
N ALA A 527 -15.12 28.41 -31.99
CA ALA A 527 -14.64 27.70 -30.79
C ALA A 527 -14.06 26.31 -31.14
N PRO A 528 -13.12 26.20 -32.10
CA PRO A 528 -12.68 24.93 -32.66
C PRO A 528 -11.97 24.05 -31.62
N LEU A 529 -12.16 22.73 -31.73
CA LEU A 529 -11.25 21.77 -31.11
C LEU A 529 -9.88 21.89 -31.77
N ARG A 530 -8.82 21.93 -30.95
CA ARG A 530 -7.42 21.99 -31.41
C ARG A 530 -6.88 20.60 -31.64
N GLU A 531 -7.21 19.66 -30.77
CA GLU A 531 -6.65 18.33 -30.77
C GLU A 531 -7.68 17.26 -30.40
N VAL A 532 -7.67 16.14 -31.13
CA VAL A 532 -8.36 14.91 -30.77
C VAL A 532 -7.30 13.83 -30.58
N VAL A 533 -7.19 13.34 -29.35
CA VAL A 533 -6.25 12.31 -28.97
C VAL A 533 -6.98 10.97 -28.94
N VAL A 534 -6.46 9.94 -29.60
CA VAL A 534 -7.12 8.64 -29.69
C VAL A 534 -6.16 7.52 -29.34
N SER A 535 -6.68 6.45 -28.72
CA SER A 535 -5.90 5.23 -28.48
C SER A 535 -5.32 4.64 -29.78
N ARG A 536 -4.05 4.20 -29.77
CA ARG A 536 -3.42 3.48 -30.91
C ARG A 536 -4.24 2.32 -31.45
N VAL A 537 -5.06 1.67 -30.63
CA VAL A 537 -5.91 0.55 -31.06
C VAL A 537 -6.90 1.01 -32.15
N LEU A 538 -7.29 2.28 -32.13
CA LEU A 538 -8.22 2.88 -33.09
C LEU A 538 -7.53 3.42 -34.35
N GLU A 539 -6.20 3.35 -34.45
CA GLU A 539 -5.42 3.95 -35.56
C GLU A 539 -5.90 3.49 -36.94
N SER A 540 -6.34 2.24 -37.06
CA SER A 540 -6.78 1.64 -38.33
C SER A 540 -8.10 2.19 -38.88
N TRP A 541 -8.81 3.02 -38.12
CA TRP A 541 -10.12 3.54 -38.53
C TRP A 541 -9.96 4.75 -39.46
N GLY A 542 -10.49 4.64 -40.68
CA GLY A 542 -10.31 5.67 -41.72
C GLY A 542 -10.90 7.05 -41.41
N ILE A 543 -11.73 7.18 -40.36
CA ILE A 543 -12.26 8.48 -39.92
C ILE A 543 -11.16 9.45 -39.47
N TRP A 544 -10.10 8.93 -38.86
CA TRP A 544 -9.02 9.78 -38.34
C TRP A 544 -8.31 10.53 -39.47
N ASP A 545 -8.13 9.89 -40.62
CA ASP A 545 -7.54 10.52 -41.80
C ASP A 545 -8.43 11.63 -42.37
N ALA A 546 -9.75 11.46 -42.32
CA ALA A 546 -10.70 12.50 -42.71
C ALA A 546 -10.65 13.70 -41.75
N LEU A 547 -10.52 13.45 -40.44
CA LEU A 547 -10.49 14.49 -39.41
C LEU A 547 -9.16 15.27 -39.35
N ARG A 548 -8.02 14.66 -39.75
CA ARG A 548 -6.70 15.33 -39.80
C ARG A 548 -6.69 16.62 -40.64
N GLY A 549 -7.60 16.76 -41.60
CA GLY A 549 -7.75 17.99 -42.39
C GLY A 549 -8.44 19.14 -41.64
N VAL A 550 -9.06 18.86 -40.50
CA VAL A 550 -9.94 19.79 -39.76
C VAL A 550 -9.44 20.04 -38.34
N VAL A 551 -8.86 19.03 -37.68
CA VAL A 551 -8.34 19.06 -36.30
C VAL A 551 -7.04 18.25 -36.21
N GLN A 552 -6.14 18.59 -35.27
CA GLN A 552 -4.96 17.76 -35.01
C GLN A 552 -5.40 16.41 -34.42
N VAL A 553 -4.95 15.29 -35.00
CA VAL A 553 -5.21 13.96 -34.46
C VAL A 553 -3.91 13.35 -33.94
N THR A 554 -3.87 13.02 -32.66
CA THR A 554 -2.70 12.45 -31.97
C THR A 554 -3.01 11.04 -31.48
N LEU A 555 -2.05 10.12 -31.62
CA LEU A 555 -2.19 8.73 -31.17
C LEU A 555 -1.47 8.54 -29.82
N LEU A 556 -2.17 7.96 -28.84
CA LEU A 556 -1.63 7.54 -27.54
C LEU A 556 -0.88 6.21 -27.63
#